data_AF-A0A4U1JC42-F1
#
_entry.id   AF-A0A4U1JC42-F1
#
_cell.length_a   1.000
_cell.length_b   1.000
_cell.length_c   1.000
_cell.angle_alpha   90.00
_cell.angle_beta   90.00
_cell.angle_gamma   90.00
#
_symmetry.space_group_name_H-M   'P 1'
#
loop_
_entity.id
_entity.type
_entity.pdbx_description
1 polymer ?
#
loop_
_entity_poly.entity_id
_entity_poly.type
_entity_poly.pdbx_seq_one_letter_code
_entity_poly.pdbx_strand_id
1 'polypeptide(L)'
;MNPAHVFRRSLAHRLFALLALPAAGAAVSGCFFSTSCPDNSEPVVAERCLDWPPEDAGAGGSGGGGGGSVDPLVCPSRDDAKTRLDAAFFANHTVKSDGTLKNGQCCYATEFIPYCEGRPYLVDDVARTALALRGRGDGGWGAKKPIGPDVSGIEPDLRAALAAEWTRDALFEHASVASFGRFALELLAVGAPAELLEEAHHAALDEVRHARLCFALASAYAGEPVAPGAFPFGGAAEVVADLASIAARTAKEGCIGETIAAVLAAEQCMKAEDPAVAEVLAGIAADEARHAELAWRTVAWAIRVGGERVRAAVEEVFAGLGHAGVVDADGAGDPRLARHGRLAGAALVEATARAMEEVVGPAAGVLLRSAAPGSRGPWRAPLPA
;
A
#
# COMPACT_ATOMS: atom_id res chain seq x y z
N MET A 1 -0.20 12.02 -25.75
CA MET A 1 -0.60 10.82 -24.97
C MET A 1 -0.10 11.04 -23.55
N ASN A 2 -0.93 10.88 -22.52
CA ASN A 2 -0.55 11.15 -21.12
C ASN A 2 0.55 10.14 -20.67
N PRO A 3 1.79 10.58 -20.33
CA PRO A 3 2.88 9.66 -19.97
C PRO A 3 2.59 8.80 -18.73
N ALA A 4 1.84 9.32 -17.74
CA ALA A 4 1.44 8.52 -16.58
C ALA A 4 0.51 7.36 -16.97
N HIS A 5 -0.41 7.60 -17.91
CA HIS A 5 -1.23 6.53 -18.48
C HIS A 5 -0.41 5.51 -19.28
N VAL A 6 0.63 5.96 -20.01
CA VAL A 6 1.58 5.05 -20.68
C VAL A 6 2.34 4.20 -19.66
N PHE A 7 2.79 4.81 -18.56
CA PHE A 7 3.45 4.12 -17.46
C PHE A 7 2.56 3.05 -16.84
N ARG A 8 1.32 3.38 -16.44
CA ARG A 8 0.36 2.42 -15.88
C ARG A 8 0.08 1.26 -16.82
N ARG A 9 -0.15 1.57 -18.11
CA ARG A 9 -0.29 0.52 -19.12
C ARG A 9 0.95 -0.35 -19.20
N SER A 10 2.14 0.23 -19.28
CA SER A 10 3.39 -0.55 -19.32
C SER A 10 3.52 -1.46 -18.10
N LEU A 11 3.28 -0.94 -16.89
CA LEU A 11 3.34 -1.72 -15.66
C LEU A 11 2.32 -2.87 -15.68
N ALA A 12 1.05 -2.58 -16.01
CA ALA A 12 0.02 -3.61 -16.15
C ALA A 12 0.40 -4.69 -17.17
N HIS A 13 0.96 -4.31 -18.32
CA HIS A 13 1.41 -5.30 -19.33
C HIS A 13 2.56 -6.17 -18.82
N ARG A 14 3.54 -5.59 -18.11
CA ARG A 14 4.64 -6.36 -17.52
C ARG A 14 4.11 -7.33 -16.46
N LEU A 15 3.21 -6.88 -15.57
CA LEU A 15 2.57 -7.73 -14.58
C LEU A 15 1.74 -8.85 -15.23
N PHE A 16 0.96 -8.56 -16.27
CA PHE A 16 0.23 -9.60 -16.98
C PHE A 16 1.16 -10.59 -17.67
N ALA A 17 2.24 -10.12 -18.31
CA ALA A 17 3.22 -11.02 -18.92
C ALA A 17 3.92 -11.92 -17.89
N LEU A 18 4.21 -11.38 -16.69
CA LEU A 18 4.76 -12.16 -15.58
C LEU A 18 3.78 -13.21 -15.05
N LEU A 19 2.48 -12.90 -15.05
CA LEU A 19 1.45 -13.74 -14.45
C LEU A 19 0.75 -14.69 -15.45
N ALA A 20 0.79 -14.42 -16.76
CA ALA A 20 -0.03 -15.11 -17.75
C ALA A 20 0.71 -16.21 -18.54
N LEU A 21 0.30 -17.45 -18.25
CA LEU A 21 0.02 -18.51 -19.23
C LEU A 21 -1.39 -19.05 -18.92
N PRO A 22 -2.27 -19.26 -19.92
CA PRO A 22 -3.14 -18.27 -20.58
C PRO A 22 -4.51 -18.02 -19.88
N ALA A 23 -4.87 -16.72 -19.81
CA ALA A 23 -6.17 -15.98 -19.90
C ALA A 23 -7.50 -16.54 -19.29
N ALA A 24 -8.53 -15.76 -18.91
CA ALA A 24 -9.05 -14.47 -19.40
C ALA A 24 -9.76 -13.66 -18.28
N GLY A 25 -10.06 -12.39 -18.56
CA GLY A 25 -10.30 -11.29 -17.61
C GLY A 25 -11.52 -11.34 -16.68
N ALA A 26 -11.52 -10.40 -15.72
CA ALA A 26 -12.69 -9.94 -14.98
C ALA A 26 -12.51 -8.42 -14.74
N ALA A 27 -13.61 -7.67 -14.91
CA ALA A 27 -13.68 -6.26 -14.61
C ALA A 27 -13.90 -6.06 -13.10
N VAL A 28 -13.25 -5.07 -12.51
CA VAL A 28 -13.51 -4.62 -11.13
C VAL A 28 -14.00 -3.18 -11.22
N SER A 29 -15.09 -2.88 -10.52
CA SER A 29 -15.76 -1.58 -10.54
C SER A 29 -15.28 -0.74 -9.37
N GLY A 30 -14.86 0.50 -9.66
CA GLY A 30 -14.88 1.67 -8.79
C GLY A 30 -14.24 1.52 -7.41
N CYS A 31 -12.93 1.74 -7.28
CA CYS A 31 -12.27 1.80 -5.97
C CYS A 31 -11.69 3.19 -5.71
N PHE A 32 -12.23 3.92 -4.74
CA PHE A 32 -11.71 5.23 -4.33
C PHE A 32 -11.03 5.14 -2.97
N PHE A 33 -9.71 5.35 -2.94
CA PHE A 33 -8.91 5.33 -1.72
C PHE A 33 -8.48 6.75 -1.35
N SER A 34 -8.51 7.06 -0.06
CA SER A 34 -7.85 8.24 0.49
C SER A 34 -6.60 7.80 1.23
N THR A 35 -5.42 8.14 0.71
CA THR A 35 -4.13 7.90 1.36
C THR A 35 -3.56 9.22 1.84
N SER A 36 -3.75 9.56 3.11
CA SER A 36 -2.80 10.44 3.77
C SER A 36 -2.44 9.78 5.09
N CYS A 37 -1.22 9.27 5.22
CA CYS A 37 -0.75 8.71 6.48
C CYS A 37 -0.37 9.86 7.43
N PRO A 38 -1.02 9.99 8.61
CA PRO A 38 -0.63 10.99 9.60
C PRO A 38 0.72 10.65 10.26
N ASP A 39 1.49 11.68 10.62
CA ASP A 39 2.74 11.56 11.38
C ASP A 39 2.45 11.11 12.81
N ASN A 40 2.93 9.91 13.17
CA ASN A 40 2.58 9.18 14.39
C ASN A 40 1.07 8.83 14.45
N SER A 41 0.80 7.54 14.51
CA SER A 41 -0.54 6.95 14.39
C SER A 41 -1.46 7.33 15.55
N GLU A 42 -2.08 8.51 15.50
CA GLU A 42 -3.41 8.64 16.06
C GLU A 42 -4.39 7.97 15.08
N PRO A 43 -5.17 6.97 15.52
CA PRO A 43 -6.15 6.33 14.66
C PRO A 43 -7.11 7.38 14.09
N VAL A 44 -7.37 7.31 12.77
CA VAL A 44 -8.37 8.17 12.14
C VAL A 44 -9.73 7.76 12.68
N VAL A 45 -10.36 8.67 13.42
CA VAL A 45 -11.74 8.50 13.89
C VAL A 45 -12.67 8.85 12.74
N ALA A 46 -13.47 7.88 12.29
CA ALA A 46 -14.46 8.09 11.26
C ALA A 46 -15.75 7.31 11.56
N GLU A 47 -16.89 7.86 11.16
CA GLU A 47 -18.12 7.10 11.07
C GLU A 47 -18.11 6.26 9.78
N ARG A 48 -18.33 4.95 9.91
CA ARG A 48 -18.35 4.01 8.78
C ARG A 48 -19.67 3.29 8.73
N CYS A 49 -20.30 3.28 7.55
CA CYS A 49 -21.62 2.73 7.33
C CYS A 49 -21.56 1.54 6.39
N LEU A 50 -22.17 0.43 6.78
CA LEU A 50 -22.39 -0.76 5.95
C LEU A 50 -23.82 -0.73 5.42
N ASP A 51 -24.05 -1.05 4.15
CA ASP A 51 -25.41 -1.23 3.63
C ASP A 51 -26.14 -2.33 4.40
N TRP A 52 -27.38 -2.05 4.84
CA TRP A 52 -28.13 -2.92 5.73
C TRP A 52 -29.67 -2.81 5.57
N PRO A 53 -30.40 -3.94 5.43
CA PRO A 53 -29.90 -5.32 5.42
C PRO A 53 -29.20 -5.67 4.09
N PRO A 54 -28.25 -6.62 4.09
CA PRO A 54 -27.59 -7.07 2.86
C PRO A 54 -28.62 -7.61 1.87
N GLU A 55 -28.42 -7.37 0.57
CA GLU A 55 -29.39 -7.68 -0.50
C GLU A 55 -29.83 -9.17 -0.50
N ASP A 56 -29.01 -10.07 0.04
CA ASP A 56 -29.26 -11.50 0.13
C ASP A 56 -30.18 -11.91 1.31
N ALA A 57 -30.52 -11.00 2.22
CA ALA A 57 -31.37 -11.30 3.39
C ALA A 57 -32.87 -11.45 3.05
N GLY A 58 -33.27 -11.19 1.79
CA GLY A 58 -34.66 -11.13 1.35
C GLY A 58 -35.18 -12.29 0.50
N ALA A 59 -34.37 -13.30 0.17
CA ALA A 59 -34.77 -14.37 -0.75
C ALA A 59 -34.41 -15.78 -0.25
N GLY A 60 -35.16 -16.28 0.74
CA GLY A 60 -35.06 -17.67 1.20
C GLY A 60 -36.30 -18.11 1.97
N GLY A 61 -37.11 -18.96 1.36
CA GLY A 61 -38.43 -19.36 1.84
C GLY A 61 -38.46 -20.29 3.07
N SER A 62 -39.68 -20.41 3.60
CA SER A 62 -40.20 -21.31 4.64
C SER A 62 -39.45 -22.63 4.90
N GLY A 63 -39.01 -22.83 6.15
CA GLY A 63 -38.62 -24.13 6.73
C GLY A 63 -38.14 -23.96 8.17
N GLY A 64 -38.83 -24.58 9.14
CA GLY A 64 -38.68 -24.27 10.57
C GLY A 64 -37.44 -24.86 11.28
N GLY A 65 -37.14 -24.30 12.45
CA GLY A 65 -36.29 -24.91 13.49
C GLY A 65 -35.24 -24.00 14.13
N GLY A 66 -35.67 -23.22 15.14
CA GLY A 66 -34.88 -22.73 16.29
C GLY A 66 -33.42 -22.29 16.15
N GLY A 67 -33.17 -20.98 16.18
CA GLY A 67 -31.88 -20.40 16.59
C GLY A 67 -31.55 -19.06 15.95
N GLY A 68 -32.03 -17.95 16.55
CA GLY A 68 -31.52 -16.59 16.30
C GLY A 68 -31.95 -15.91 15.00
N SER A 69 -33.23 -15.59 14.85
CA SER A 69 -33.67 -14.62 13.83
C SER A 69 -33.14 -13.24 14.22
N VAL A 70 -32.06 -12.78 13.56
CA VAL A 70 -31.66 -11.36 13.59
C VAL A 70 -32.77 -10.57 12.92
N ASP A 71 -33.43 -9.71 13.69
CA ASP A 71 -34.40 -8.75 13.17
C ASP A 71 -33.68 -7.87 12.12
N PRO A 72 -34.13 -7.81 10.86
CA PRO A 72 -33.43 -7.10 9.78
C PRO A 72 -33.29 -5.59 10.02
N LEU A 73 -33.91 -5.05 11.07
CA LEU A 73 -33.71 -3.67 11.55
C LEU A 73 -32.57 -3.50 12.57
N VAL A 74 -31.97 -4.58 13.08
CA VAL A 74 -30.90 -4.51 14.09
C VAL A 74 -29.54 -4.61 13.41
N CYS A 75 -28.69 -3.61 13.66
CA CYS A 75 -27.34 -3.59 13.12
C CYS A 75 -26.45 -4.72 13.68
N PRO A 76 -25.48 -5.21 12.90
CA PRO A 76 -24.49 -6.18 13.37
C PRO A 76 -23.82 -5.78 14.69
N SER A 77 -23.41 -6.79 15.46
CA SER A 77 -22.60 -6.61 16.67
C SER A 77 -21.26 -5.93 16.33
N ARG A 78 -20.54 -5.38 17.32
CA ARG A 78 -19.26 -4.70 17.07
C ARG A 78 -18.20 -5.62 16.45
N ASP A 79 -18.16 -6.89 16.84
CA ASP A 79 -17.19 -7.86 16.32
C ASP A 79 -17.52 -8.30 14.88
N ASP A 80 -18.81 -8.51 14.61
CA ASP A 80 -19.29 -8.78 13.25
C ASP A 80 -19.13 -7.56 12.35
N ALA A 81 -19.42 -6.37 12.88
CA ALA A 81 -19.20 -5.10 12.22
C ALA A 81 -17.71 -4.89 11.96
N LYS A 82 -16.81 -5.19 12.91
CA LYS A 82 -15.36 -5.09 12.70
C LYS A 82 -14.93 -5.93 11.51
N THR A 83 -15.29 -7.20 11.48
CA THR A 83 -14.94 -8.10 10.37
C THR A 83 -15.47 -7.57 9.03
N ARG A 84 -16.72 -7.07 9.02
CA ARG A 84 -17.36 -6.49 7.84
C ARG A 84 -16.78 -5.14 7.45
N LEU A 85 -16.35 -4.32 8.40
CA LEU A 85 -15.76 -2.99 8.21
C LEU A 85 -14.31 -3.10 7.76
N ASP A 86 -13.56 -4.08 8.27
CA ASP A 86 -12.21 -4.41 7.82
C ASP A 86 -12.24 -4.91 6.39
N ALA A 87 -13.16 -5.84 6.11
CA ALA A 87 -13.43 -6.32 4.76
C ALA A 87 -13.97 -5.20 3.86
N ALA A 88 -14.77 -4.29 4.44
CA ALA A 88 -15.31 -3.16 3.71
C ALA A 88 -14.21 -2.15 3.40
N PHE A 89 -13.81 -1.36 4.37
CA PHE A 89 -13.02 -0.16 4.21
C PHE A 89 -11.51 -0.38 4.04
N PHE A 90 -11.06 -1.62 3.80
CA PHE A 90 -9.67 -2.02 3.60
C PHE A 90 -8.67 -1.37 4.60
N ALA A 91 -9.06 -1.37 5.86
CA ALA A 91 -8.21 -0.95 6.97
C ALA A 91 -8.57 -1.76 8.20
N ASN A 92 -7.64 -1.89 9.14
CA ASN A 92 -7.94 -2.52 10.42
C ASN A 92 -8.72 -1.52 11.28
N HIS A 93 -10.04 -1.69 11.34
CA HIS A 93 -10.95 -0.85 12.12
C HIS A 93 -11.04 -1.38 13.54
N THR A 94 -10.93 -0.46 14.49
CA THR A 94 -11.41 -0.67 15.85
C THR A 94 -12.79 -0.04 15.96
N VAL A 95 -13.82 -0.87 16.12
CA VAL A 95 -15.21 -0.43 16.24
C VAL A 95 -15.48 0.07 17.66
N LYS A 96 -15.82 1.35 17.81
CA LYS A 96 -15.95 2.04 19.11
C LYS A 96 -17.39 2.18 19.58
N SER A 97 -18.36 2.10 18.68
CA SER A 97 -19.79 2.19 19.01
C SER A 97 -20.56 0.94 18.58
N ASP A 98 -21.77 0.78 19.12
CA ASP A 98 -22.77 -0.10 18.52
C ASP A 98 -23.29 0.52 17.21
N GLY A 99 -23.89 -0.32 16.36
CA GLY A 99 -24.39 0.09 15.05
C GLY A 99 -25.67 0.90 15.18
N THR A 100 -25.72 2.04 14.50
CA THR A 100 -26.93 2.88 14.38
C THR A 100 -27.46 2.78 12.97
N LEU A 101 -28.71 2.36 12.80
CA LEU A 101 -29.34 2.30 11.48
C LEU A 101 -29.68 3.72 11.00
N LYS A 102 -29.06 4.15 9.90
CA LYS A 102 -29.29 5.42 9.22
C LYS A 102 -29.51 5.16 7.74
N ASN A 103 -30.67 5.54 7.20
CA ASN A 103 -30.97 5.50 5.77
C ASN A 103 -30.69 4.15 5.07
N GLY A 104 -30.97 3.01 5.72
CA GLY A 104 -30.68 1.69 5.14
C GLY A 104 -29.21 1.28 5.23
N GLN A 105 -28.45 1.89 6.14
CA GLN A 105 -27.07 1.55 6.44
C GLN A 105 -26.87 1.46 7.95
N CYS A 106 -26.03 0.53 8.40
CA CYS A 106 -25.60 0.44 9.78
C CYS A 106 -24.28 1.18 9.97
N CYS A 107 -24.33 2.30 10.69
CA CYS A 107 -23.20 3.19 10.91
C CYS A 107 -22.56 2.99 12.28
N TYR A 108 -21.23 3.00 12.31
CA TYR A 108 -20.41 2.77 13.49
C TYR A 108 -19.37 3.87 13.61
N ALA A 109 -19.10 4.34 14.83
CA ALA A 109 -17.87 5.07 15.12
C ALA A 109 -16.70 4.09 15.08
N THR A 110 -15.71 4.38 14.26
CA THR A 110 -14.54 3.54 14.05
C THR A 110 -13.27 4.34 14.21
N GLU A 111 -12.21 3.64 14.55
CA GLU A 111 -10.84 4.12 14.46
C GLU A 111 -10.10 3.22 13.49
N PHE A 112 -9.44 3.76 12.46
CA PHE A 112 -8.64 2.95 11.54
C PHE A 112 -7.36 3.70 11.14
N ILE A 113 -6.39 2.97 10.62
CA ILE A 113 -5.13 3.55 10.14
C ILE A 113 -5.13 3.45 8.62
N PRO A 114 -5.04 4.58 7.89
CA PRO A 114 -5.00 4.58 6.43
C PRO A 114 -3.86 3.72 5.90
N TYR A 115 -4.10 3.07 4.76
CA TYR A 115 -3.05 2.34 4.07
C TYR A 115 -1.95 3.30 3.64
N CYS A 116 -0.69 3.00 3.99
CA CYS A 116 0.45 3.81 3.59
C CYS A 116 1.01 3.36 2.26
N GLU A 117 1.28 4.33 1.39
CA GLU A 117 1.90 4.11 0.09
C GLU A 117 3.27 3.45 0.28
N GLY A 118 3.62 2.57 -0.66
CA GLY A 118 4.86 1.78 -0.62
C GLY A 118 4.80 0.65 0.40
N ARG A 119 5.97 0.30 0.95
CA ARG A 119 6.14 -0.84 1.87
C ARG A 119 6.83 -0.48 3.18
N PRO A 120 6.30 0.46 3.99
CA PRO A 120 6.89 0.74 5.30
C PRO A 120 6.84 -0.48 6.23
N TYR A 121 7.77 -0.54 7.19
CA TYR A 121 7.72 -1.57 8.22
C TYR A 121 6.49 -1.40 9.11
N LEU A 122 5.58 -2.36 9.05
CA LEU A 122 4.34 -2.34 9.82
C LEU A 122 4.46 -3.13 11.14
N VAL A 123 3.88 -2.58 12.20
CA VAL A 123 3.54 -3.32 13.43
C VAL A 123 2.10 -3.04 13.79
N ASP A 124 1.32 -4.11 13.97
CA ASP A 124 -0.13 -4.03 14.19
C ASP A 124 -0.83 -3.18 13.10
N ASP A 125 -0.43 -3.40 11.83
CA ASP A 125 -0.85 -2.64 10.65
C ASP A 125 -0.48 -1.14 10.64
N VAL A 126 0.37 -0.70 11.57
CA VAL A 126 0.81 0.68 11.69
C VAL A 126 2.22 0.84 11.16
N ALA A 127 2.41 1.80 10.25
CA ALA A 127 3.74 2.19 9.80
C ALA A 127 4.58 2.69 10.97
N ARG A 128 5.73 2.04 11.17
CA ARG A 128 6.72 2.45 12.15
C ARG A 128 7.82 3.20 11.44
N THR A 129 8.06 4.44 11.86
CA THR A 129 9.12 5.29 11.30
C THR A 129 10.14 5.65 12.38
N ALA A 130 11.31 6.10 11.94
CA ALA A 130 12.24 6.79 12.84
C ALA A 130 11.74 8.21 13.13
N LEU A 131 12.31 8.87 14.15
CA LEU A 131 12.10 10.30 14.32
C LEU A 131 12.93 11.07 13.29
N ALA A 132 12.35 12.13 12.71
CA ALA A 132 13.13 13.10 11.95
C ALA A 132 14.03 13.90 12.89
N LEU A 133 15.31 13.98 12.56
CA LEU A 133 16.31 14.75 13.27
C LEU A 133 16.77 15.91 12.40
N ARG A 134 16.93 17.08 13.01
CA ARG A 134 17.62 18.21 12.39
C ARG A 134 19.12 18.05 12.67
N GLY A 135 19.91 17.98 11.60
CA GLY A 135 21.35 17.79 11.70
C GLY A 135 22.07 19.02 12.25
N ARG A 136 23.26 18.81 12.85
CA ARG A 136 24.28 19.86 13.01
C ARG A 136 25.43 19.51 12.08
N GLY A 137 25.83 20.44 11.20
CA GLY A 137 26.98 20.25 10.31
C GLY A 137 26.72 19.30 9.14
N ASP A 138 27.75 18.55 8.74
CA ASP A 138 27.79 17.58 7.63
C ASP A 138 27.10 16.24 7.92
N GLY A 139 26.49 16.07 9.11
CA GLY A 139 25.86 14.84 9.59
C GLY A 139 24.51 14.45 8.96
N GLY A 140 24.21 14.88 7.73
CA GLY A 140 22.99 14.50 7.03
C GLY A 140 23.07 13.11 6.39
N TRP A 141 21.99 12.32 6.48
CA TRP A 141 21.83 11.09 5.67
C TRP A 141 21.18 11.43 4.32
N GLY A 142 21.78 12.39 3.60
CA GLY A 142 21.30 12.87 2.31
C GLY A 142 21.94 12.14 1.12
N ALA A 143 21.52 12.51 -0.08
CA ALA A 143 22.09 12.01 -1.33
C ALA A 143 23.59 12.32 -1.45
N LYS A 144 24.37 11.36 -1.99
CA LYS A 144 25.82 11.53 -2.19
C LYS A 144 26.16 12.59 -3.24
N LYS A 145 25.25 12.86 -4.17
CA LYS A 145 25.37 13.94 -5.15
C LYS A 145 24.46 15.09 -4.71
N PRO A 146 24.88 16.36 -4.90
CA PRO A 146 23.99 17.49 -4.67
C PRO A 146 22.84 17.40 -5.66
N ILE A 147 21.67 17.00 -5.16
CA ILE A 147 20.39 17.06 -5.87
C ILE A 147 19.52 17.93 -4.97
N GLY A 148 19.03 19.04 -5.51
CA GLY A 148 18.21 19.98 -4.77
C GLY A 148 17.42 20.86 -5.72
N PRO A 149 16.14 21.13 -5.43
CA PRO A 149 15.32 22.01 -6.22
C PRO A 149 15.82 23.45 -6.13
N ASP A 150 15.48 24.26 -7.13
CA ASP A 150 15.58 25.70 -6.99
C ASP A 150 14.50 26.19 -6.02
N VAL A 151 14.94 26.57 -4.83
CA VAL A 151 14.06 27.10 -3.78
C VAL A 151 13.90 28.62 -3.86
N SER A 152 14.53 29.29 -4.83
CA SER A 152 14.41 30.73 -5.01
C SER A 152 12.99 31.09 -5.45
N GLY A 153 12.41 32.11 -4.82
CA GLY A 153 11.04 32.55 -5.13
C GLY A 153 9.92 31.64 -4.61
N ILE A 154 10.23 30.60 -3.82
CA ILE A 154 9.21 29.83 -3.10
C ILE A 154 8.88 30.53 -1.78
N GLU A 155 7.60 30.79 -1.55
CA GLU A 155 7.11 31.43 -0.32
C GLU A 155 7.47 30.59 0.93
N PRO A 156 7.82 31.23 2.07
CA PRO A 156 8.30 30.51 3.26
C PRO A 156 7.33 29.46 3.81
N ASP A 157 6.03 29.72 3.76
CA ASP A 157 4.98 28.79 4.21
C ASP A 157 4.92 27.54 3.34
N LEU A 158 4.93 27.71 2.01
CA LEU A 158 4.95 26.60 1.06
C LEU A 158 6.25 25.79 1.18
N ARG A 159 7.37 26.49 1.36
CA ARG A 159 8.68 25.84 1.53
C ARG A 159 8.72 24.97 2.79
N ALA A 160 8.12 25.43 3.89
CA ALA A 160 7.97 24.64 5.11
C ALA A 160 7.05 23.43 4.93
N ALA A 161 5.93 23.58 4.21
CA ALA A 161 5.03 22.48 3.88
C ALA A 161 5.75 21.41 3.04
N LEU A 162 6.49 21.81 2.01
CA LEU A 162 7.28 20.91 1.17
C LEU A 162 8.36 20.17 1.97
N ALA A 163 9.05 20.87 2.88
CA ALA A 163 10.04 20.24 3.75
C ALA A 163 9.41 19.15 4.63
N ALA A 164 8.21 19.40 5.17
CA ALA A 164 7.48 18.43 5.98
C ALA A 164 7.04 17.21 5.16
N GLU A 165 6.47 17.44 3.97
CA GLU A 165 6.06 16.38 3.06
C GLU A 165 7.22 15.48 2.63
N TRP A 166 8.35 16.06 2.21
CA TRP A 166 9.54 15.28 1.84
C TRP A 166 10.20 14.58 3.02
N THR A 167 10.12 15.16 4.22
CA THR A 167 10.60 14.50 5.44
C THR A 167 9.76 13.26 5.74
N ARG A 168 8.43 13.35 5.56
CA ARG A 168 7.51 12.23 5.73
C ARG A 168 7.88 11.10 4.79
N ASP A 169 7.94 11.37 3.48
CA ASP A 169 8.33 10.36 2.49
C ASP A 169 9.68 9.73 2.84
N ALA A 170 10.68 10.55 3.18
CA ALA A 170 12.00 10.05 3.54
C ALA A 170 11.99 9.07 4.73
N LEU A 171 11.10 9.29 5.70
CA LEU A 171 10.89 8.39 6.82
C LEU A 171 10.15 7.11 6.43
N PHE A 172 9.20 7.18 5.50
CA PHE A 172 8.52 6.01 4.94
C PHE A 172 9.50 5.13 4.15
N GLU A 173 10.30 5.70 3.25
CA GLU A 173 11.33 4.95 2.52
C GLU A 173 12.38 4.35 3.47
N HIS A 174 12.78 5.10 4.50
CA HIS A 174 13.66 4.56 5.55
C HIS A 174 13.03 3.39 6.31
N ALA A 175 11.70 3.41 6.53
CA ALA A 175 10.97 2.28 7.09
C ALA A 175 10.86 1.11 6.11
N SER A 176 10.81 1.36 4.81
CA SER A 176 10.82 0.32 3.76
C SER A 176 12.12 -0.48 3.78
N VAL A 177 13.27 0.13 4.12
CA VAL A 177 14.55 -0.59 4.35
C VAL A 177 14.38 -1.69 5.41
N ALA A 178 13.72 -1.38 6.53
CA ALA A 178 13.42 -2.34 7.58
C ALA A 178 12.45 -3.43 7.10
N SER A 179 11.45 -3.06 6.30
CA SER A 179 10.47 -4.00 5.73
C SER A 179 11.11 -5.01 4.78
N PHE A 180 11.94 -4.56 3.83
CA PHE A 180 12.69 -5.45 2.94
C PHE A 180 13.74 -6.27 3.68
N GLY A 181 14.35 -5.73 4.75
CA GLY A 181 15.23 -6.50 5.64
C GLY A 181 14.52 -7.70 6.27
N ARG A 182 13.32 -7.49 6.84
CA ARG A 182 12.47 -8.57 7.36
C ARG A 182 12.07 -9.53 6.24
N PHE A 183 11.66 -9.01 5.09
CA PHE A 183 11.23 -9.82 3.95
C PHE A 183 12.31 -10.77 3.44
N ALA A 184 13.56 -10.31 3.32
CA ALA A 184 14.67 -11.15 2.91
C ALA A 184 14.90 -12.31 3.89
N LEU A 185 14.80 -12.05 5.20
CA LEU A 185 14.88 -13.09 6.23
C LEU A 185 13.70 -14.07 6.18
N GLU A 186 12.49 -13.58 5.93
CA GLU A 186 11.30 -14.41 5.75
C GLU A 186 11.42 -15.31 4.52
N LEU A 187 11.89 -14.77 3.38
CA LEU A 187 12.18 -15.54 2.16
C LEU A 187 13.20 -16.65 2.41
N LEU A 188 14.26 -16.35 3.17
CA LEU A 188 15.23 -17.36 3.62
C LEU A 188 14.58 -18.45 4.47
N ALA A 189 13.73 -18.05 5.44
CA ALA A 189 13.07 -18.97 6.36
C ALA A 189 12.15 -19.97 5.67
N VAL A 190 11.54 -19.60 4.54
CA VAL A 190 10.68 -20.48 3.73
C VAL A 190 11.38 -21.13 2.55
N GLY A 191 12.70 -20.95 2.40
CA GLY A 191 13.47 -21.55 1.31
C GLY A 191 13.08 -21.02 -0.08
N ALA A 192 12.86 -19.72 -0.19
CA ALA A 192 12.53 -19.08 -1.46
C ALA A 192 13.67 -19.21 -2.50
N PRO A 193 13.35 -19.15 -3.82
CA PRO A 193 14.34 -19.09 -4.89
C PRO A 193 15.36 -17.96 -4.69
N ALA A 194 16.61 -18.22 -5.07
CA ALA A 194 17.72 -17.29 -4.86
C ALA A 194 17.49 -15.93 -5.54
N GLU A 195 16.80 -15.92 -6.68
CA GLU A 195 16.49 -14.71 -7.43
C GLU A 195 15.50 -13.79 -6.69
N LEU A 196 14.54 -14.36 -5.94
CA LEU A 196 13.63 -13.56 -5.10
C LEU A 196 14.38 -12.92 -3.93
N LEU A 197 15.34 -13.65 -3.35
CA LEU A 197 16.17 -13.16 -2.25
C LEU A 197 17.13 -12.05 -2.72
N GLU A 198 17.79 -12.25 -3.86
CA GLU A 198 18.68 -11.26 -4.47
C GLU A 198 17.91 -9.96 -4.76
N GLU A 199 16.74 -10.05 -5.40
CA GLU A 199 15.92 -8.89 -5.69
C GLU A 199 15.36 -8.20 -4.43
N ALA A 200 15.04 -8.94 -3.36
CA ALA A 200 14.66 -8.34 -2.08
C ALA A 200 15.79 -7.50 -1.46
N HIS A 201 17.05 -7.95 -1.59
CA HIS A 201 18.20 -7.16 -1.16
C HIS A 201 18.46 -5.95 -2.06
N HIS A 202 18.25 -6.06 -3.37
CA HIS A 202 18.31 -4.91 -4.28
C HIS A 202 17.25 -3.87 -3.94
N ALA A 203 16.00 -4.29 -3.70
CA ALA A 203 14.93 -3.39 -3.27
C ALA A 203 15.29 -2.66 -1.97
N ALA A 204 15.83 -3.36 -0.96
CA ALA A 204 16.30 -2.72 0.26
C ALA A 204 17.38 -1.63 0.02
N LEU A 205 18.24 -1.82 -0.98
CA LEU A 205 19.26 -0.82 -1.35
C LEU A 205 18.66 0.35 -2.14
N ASP A 206 17.64 0.09 -2.95
CA ASP A 206 16.84 1.11 -3.63
C ASP A 206 16.13 1.98 -2.59
N GLU A 207 15.53 1.40 -1.54
CA GLU A 207 14.91 2.15 -0.43
C GLU A 207 15.90 3.03 0.34
N VAL A 208 17.13 2.54 0.57
CA VAL A 208 18.20 3.36 1.15
C VAL A 208 18.50 4.57 0.26
N ARG A 209 18.44 4.41 -1.06
CA ARG A 209 18.64 5.52 -2.00
C ARG A 209 17.43 6.44 -2.03
N HIS A 210 16.20 5.94 -2.06
CA HIS A 210 14.97 6.74 -2.05
C HIS A 210 14.93 7.64 -0.81
N ALA A 211 15.12 7.05 0.36
CA ALA A 211 15.13 7.78 1.62
C ALA A 211 16.18 8.90 1.64
N ARG A 212 17.40 8.63 1.14
CA ARG A 212 18.46 9.66 1.02
C ARG A 212 18.12 10.79 0.05
N LEU A 213 17.46 10.47 -1.07
CA LEU A 213 17.02 11.47 -2.04
C LEU A 213 15.90 12.33 -1.43
N CYS A 214 14.91 11.71 -0.78
CA CYS A 214 13.82 12.41 -0.10
C CYS A 214 14.35 13.29 1.05
N PHE A 215 15.31 12.82 1.85
CA PHE A 215 15.98 13.66 2.87
C PHE A 215 16.78 14.81 2.27
N ALA A 216 17.38 14.64 1.08
CA ALA A 216 18.05 15.73 0.39
C ALA A 216 17.07 16.82 -0.07
N LEU A 217 15.92 16.43 -0.64
CA LEU A 217 14.84 17.35 -1.01
C LEU A 217 14.27 18.04 0.24
N ALA A 218 13.99 17.29 1.30
CA ALA A 218 13.52 17.82 2.58
C ALA A 218 14.50 18.85 3.16
N SER A 219 15.79 18.56 3.13
CA SER A 219 16.84 19.46 3.63
C SER A 219 16.94 20.74 2.79
N ALA A 220 16.82 20.62 1.46
CA ALA A 220 16.85 21.78 0.56
C ALA A 220 15.67 22.71 0.82
N TYR A 221 14.46 22.17 0.94
CA TYR A 221 13.28 22.95 1.32
C TYR A 221 13.38 23.47 2.76
N ALA A 222 13.87 22.72 3.73
CA ALA A 222 14.03 23.20 5.10
C ALA A 222 15.09 24.32 5.22
N GLY A 223 16.08 24.33 4.34
CA GLY A 223 17.25 25.20 4.44
C GLY A 223 18.27 24.74 5.48
N GLU A 224 18.08 23.55 6.06
CA GLU A 224 18.95 22.91 7.03
C GLU A 224 18.92 21.38 6.85
N PRO A 225 19.96 20.64 7.28
CA PRO A 225 19.98 19.19 7.13
C PRO A 225 18.87 18.50 7.95
N VAL A 226 18.16 17.58 7.30
CA VAL A 226 17.19 16.65 7.92
C VAL A 226 17.67 15.21 7.68
N ALA A 227 17.57 14.36 8.69
CA ALA A 227 18.02 12.97 8.64
C ALA A 227 17.12 12.07 9.52
N PRO A 228 17.11 10.74 9.32
CA PRO A 228 16.41 9.84 10.21
C PRO A 228 17.22 9.61 11.50
N GLY A 229 16.52 9.45 12.61
CA GLY A 229 17.08 8.89 13.83
C GLY A 229 17.23 7.37 13.78
N ALA A 230 17.59 6.76 14.91
CA ALA A 230 17.62 5.31 15.04
C ALA A 230 16.22 4.72 14.84
N PHE A 231 16.13 3.61 14.09
CA PHE A 231 14.85 2.93 13.87
C PHE A 231 14.38 2.21 15.16
N PRO A 232 13.12 2.39 15.59
CA PRO A 232 12.67 1.96 16.90
C PRO A 232 12.24 0.47 16.94
N PHE A 233 13.19 -0.45 16.80
CA PHE A 233 12.91 -1.91 16.89
C PHE A 233 12.69 -2.43 18.32
N GLY A 234 13.01 -1.65 19.36
CA GLY A 234 12.88 -2.13 20.74
C GLY A 234 13.77 -3.34 21.10
N GLY A 235 14.74 -3.70 20.25
CA GLY A 235 15.73 -4.76 20.50
C GLY A 235 15.54 -6.06 19.70
N ALA A 236 14.44 -6.23 18.96
CA ALA A 236 14.22 -7.41 18.12
C ALA A 236 13.38 -7.09 16.87
N ALA A 237 13.60 -7.85 15.80
CA ALA A 237 12.73 -7.88 14.62
C ALA A 237 12.15 -9.29 14.49
N GLU A 238 10.83 -9.39 14.36
CA GLU A 238 10.14 -10.67 14.22
C GLU A 238 10.22 -11.16 12.78
N VAL A 239 10.56 -12.44 12.62
CA VAL A 239 10.62 -13.15 11.33
C VAL A 239 9.72 -14.37 11.45
N VAL A 240 8.76 -14.51 10.54
CA VAL A 240 7.88 -15.69 10.50
C VAL A 240 8.34 -16.66 9.41
N ALA A 241 8.01 -17.93 9.56
CA ALA A 241 8.26 -18.98 8.57
C ALA A 241 6.96 -19.56 7.98
N ASP A 242 5.82 -18.90 8.20
CA ASP A 242 4.54 -19.32 7.62
C ASP A 242 4.35 -18.69 6.23
N LEU A 243 4.37 -19.53 5.20
CA LEU A 243 4.29 -19.09 3.81
C LEU A 243 2.97 -18.37 3.48
N ALA A 244 1.85 -18.73 4.12
CA ALA A 244 0.57 -18.06 3.90
C ALA A 244 0.58 -16.64 4.48
N SER A 245 1.08 -16.48 5.70
CA SER A 245 1.28 -15.16 6.32
C SER A 245 2.23 -14.26 5.50
N ILE A 246 3.35 -14.82 5.02
CA ILE A 246 4.31 -14.07 4.18
C ILE A 246 3.65 -13.66 2.86
N ALA A 247 2.92 -14.57 2.20
CA ALA A 247 2.25 -14.28 0.93
C ALA A 247 1.14 -13.23 1.08
N ALA A 248 0.31 -13.33 2.12
CA ALA A 248 -0.73 -12.34 2.41
C ALA A 248 -0.11 -10.95 2.69
N ARG A 249 0.95 -10.91 3.49
CA ARG A 249 1.68 -9.66 3.75
C ARG A 249 2.32 -9.11 2.49
N THR A 250 2.92 -9.95 1.65
CA THR A 250 3.53 -9.53 0.37
C THR A 250 2.47 -9.05 -0.62
N ALA A 251 1.27 -9.65 -0.63
CA ALA A 251 0.14 -9.16 -1.41
C ALA A 251 -0.30 -7.77 -0.91
N LYS A 252 -0.42 -7.61 0.42
CA LYS A 252 -0.79 -6.35 1.05
C LYS A 252 0.25 -5.27 0.80
N GLU A 253 1.46 -5.42 1.34
CA GLU A 253 2.51 -4.39 1.31
C GLU A 253 3.15 -4.25 -0.07
N GLY A 254 3.40 -5.37 -0.76
CA GLY A 254 4.16 -5.39 -2.01
C GLY A 254 3.29 -5.20 -3.24
N CYS A 255 2.32 -6.10 -3.46
CA CYS A 255 1.52 -6.08 -4.68
C CYS A 255 0.62 -4.84 -4.76
N ILE A 256 0.03 -4.43 -3.64
CA ILE A 256 -0.84 -3.25 -3.58
C ILE A 256 -0.01 -1.99 -3.33
N GLY A 257 0.79 -1.97 -2.26
CA GLY A 257 1.50 -0.77 -1.80
C GLY A 257 2.51 -0.23 -2.79
N GLU A 258 3.40 -1.07 -3.30
CA GLU A 258 4.42 -0.66 -4.28
C GLU A 258 3.80 -0.31 -5.64
N THR A 259 2.71 -0.98 -6.02
CA THR A 259 2.00 -0.62 -7.27
C THR A 259 1.38 0.77 -7.15
N ILE A 260 0.75 1.09 -6.02
CA ILE A 260 0.23 2.42 -5.74
C ILE A 260 1.37 3.44 -5.74
N ALA A 261 2.46 3.17 -4.99
CA ALA A 261 3.62 4.05 -4.93
C ALA A 261 4.22 4.35 -6.31
N ALA A 262 4.40 3.31 -7.14
CA ALA A 262 4.89 3.46 -8.51
C ALA A 262 4.02 4.38 -9.36
N VAL A 263 2.69 4.20 -9.29
CA VAL A 263 1.74 5.04 -10.04
C VAL A 263 1.73 6.47 -9.53
N LEU A 264 1.72 6.64 -8.20
CA LEU A 264 1.72 7.97 -7.58
C LEU A 264 3.00 8.73 -7.88
N ALA A 265 4.18 8.09 -7.76
CA ALA A 265 5.45 8.71 -8.12
C ALA A 265 5.49 9.11 -9.61
N ALA A 266 4.96 8.28 -10.50
CA ALA A 266 4.86 8.61 -11.93
C ALA A 266 3.93 9.80 -12.19
N GLU A 267 2.80 9.91 -11.49
CA GLU A 267 1.88 11.05 -11.62
C GLU A 267 2.43 12.33 -11.00
N GLN A 268 3.07 12.22 -9.83
CA GLN A 268 3.80 13.29 -9.16
C GLN A 268 4.92 13.84 -10.05
N CYS A 269 5.70 12.96 -10.70
CA CYS A 269 6.76 13.33 -11.63
C CYS A 269 6.22 14.20 -12.79
N MET A 270 5.02 13.91 -13.29
CA MET A 270 4.41 14.67 -14.37
C MET A 270 3.91 16.06 -13.95
N LYS A 271 3.75 16.29 -12.64
CA LYS A 271 3.32 17.57 -12.07
C LYS A 271 4.48 18.41 -11.57
N ALA A 272 5.62 17.80 -11.27
CA ALA A 272 6.83 18.49 -10.83
C ALA A 272 7.38 19.42 -11.93
N GLU A 273 7.44 20.72 -11.63
CA GLU A 273 8.04 21.74 -12.50
C GLU A 273 9.57 21.80 -12.34
N ASP A 274 10.07 21.52 -11.13
CA ASP A 274 11.50 21.49 -10.85
C ASP A 274 12.15 20.20 -11.40
N PRO A 275 13.19 20.30 -12.24
CA PRO A 275 13.83 19.13 -12.85
C PRO A 275 14.46 18.16 -11.85
N ALA A 276 14.99 18.64 -10.72
CA ALA A 276 15.61 17.78 -9.71
C ALA A 276 14.54 16.95 -9.00
N VAL A 277 13.38 17.53 -8.72
CA VAL A 277 12.23 16.81 -8.16
C VAL A 277 11.70 15.77 -9.14
N ALA A 278 11.53 16.16 -10.41
CA ALA A 278 11.07 15.24 -11.46
C ALA A 278 12.04 14.06 -11.66
N GLU A 279 13.36 14.30 -11.64
CA GLU A 279 14.37 13.23 -11.74
C GLU A 279 14.26 12.23 -10.58
N VAL A 280 14.12 12.72 -9.34
CA VAL A 280 13.96 11.86 -8.16
C VAL A 280 12.69 11.01 -8.27
N LEU A 281 11.55 11.62 -8.59
CA LEU A 281 10.27 10.92 -8.71
C LEU A 281 10.25 9.92 -9.87
N ALA A 282 10.91 10.22 -10.99
CA ALA A 282 11.05 9.30 -12.11
C ALA A 282 11.88 8.06 -11.74
N GLY A 283 12.96 8.24 -10.96
CA GLY A 283 13.75 7.16 -10.39
C GLY A 283 12.89 6.27 -9.51
N ILE A 284 12.29 6.86 -8.46
CA ILE A 284 11.41 6.16 -7.51
C ILE A 284 10.32 5.39 -8.26
N ALA A 285 9.60 6.02 -9.19
CA ALA A 285 8.56 5.34 -9.96
C ALA A 285 9.06 4.09 -10.71
N ALA A 286 10.26 4.15 -11.31
CA ALA A 286 10.84 3.02 -12.02
C ALA A 286 11.31 1.90 -11.06
N ASP A 287 11.72 2.27 -9.86
CA ASP A 287 12.20 1.36 -8.82
C ASP A 287 11.02 0.67 -8.13
N GLU A 288 9.99 1.42 -7.72
CA GLU A 288 8.76 0.87 -7.14
C GLU A 288 8.01 -0.05 -8.10
N ALA A 289 8.07 0.23 -9.41
CA ALA A 289 7.53 -0.68 -10.39
C ALA A 289 8.24 -2.05 -10.38
N ARG A 290 9.55 -2.10 -10.13
CA ARG A 290 10.29 -3.36 -9.96
C ARG A 290 9.98 -4.01 -8.62
N HIS A 291 9.79 -3.23 -7.56
CA HIS A 291 9.40 -3.75 -6.24
C HIS A 291 8.02 -4.42 -6.30
N ALA A 292 7.07 -3.79 -6.99
CA ALA A 292 5.77 -4.39 -7.27
C ALA A 292 5.93 -5.71 -8.04
N GLU A 293 6.70 -5.73 -9.13
CA GLU A 293 6.97 -6.95 -9.91
C GLU A 293 7.57 -8.08 -9.05
N LEU A 294 8.53 -7.77 -8.17
CA LEU A 294 9.08 -8.70 -7.20
C LEU A 294 7.99 -9.29 -6.28
N ALA A 295 7.11 -8.44 -5.75
CA ALA A 295 6.01 -8.87 -4.88
C ALA A 295 5.05 -9.81 -5.62
N TRP A 296 4.62 -9.45 -6.84
CA TRP A 296 3.72 -10.27 -7.65
C TRP A 296 4.33 -11.64 -7.98
N ARG A 297 5.62 -11.69 -8.33
CA ARG A 297 6.34 -12.96 -8.55
C ARG A 297 6.45 -13.80 -7.28
N THR A 298 6.72 -13.16 -6.14
CA THR A 298 6.81 -13.83 -4.85
C THR A 298 5.48 -14.46 -4.47
N VAL A 299 4.37 -13.73 -4.60
CA VAL A 299 3.04 -14.26 -4.31
C VAL A 299 2.68 -15.41 -5.28
N ALA A 300 2.99 -15.27 -6.57
CA ALA A 300 2.76 -16.34 -7.55
C ALA A 300 3.57 -17.62 -7.22
N TRP A 301 4.82 -17.46 -6.79
CA TRP A 301 5.64 -18.57 -6.31
C TRP A 301 5.06 -19.20 -5.04
N ALA A 302 4.70 -18.38 -4.05
CA ALA A 302 4.18 -18.85 -2.77
C ALA A 302 2.86 -19.62 -2.95
N ILE A 303 1.95 -19.15 -3.80
CA ILE A 303 0.70 -19.88 -4.13
C ILE A 303 1.01 -21.22 -4.78
N ARG A 304 1.98 -21.27 -5.71
CA ARG A 304 2.36 -22.51 -6.40
C ARG A 304 2.93 -23.56 -5.45
N VAL A 305 3.73 -23.13 -4.47
CA VAL A 305 4.37 -24.03 -3.50
C VAL A 305 3.44 -24.40 -2.36
N GLY A 306 2.68 -23.44 -1.83
CA GLY A 306 1.83 -23.60 -0.64
C GLY A 306 0.37 -23.99 -0.93
N GLY A 307 -0.03 -24.02 -2.20
CA GLY A 307 -1.35 -24.50 -2.63
C GLY A 307 -2.52 -23.67 -2.09
N GLU A 308 -3.67 -24.33 -1.87
CA GLU A 308 -4.94 -23.65 -1.57
C GLU A 308 -4.89 -22.79 -0.29
N ARG A 309 -4.15 -23.22 0.74
CA ARG A 309 -4.03 -22.45 1.98
C ARG A 309 -3.41 -21.07 1.74
N VAL A 310 -2.35 -21.01 0.93
CA VAL A 310 -1.69 -19.75 0.59
C VAL A 310 -2.56 -18.94 -0.38
N ARG A 311 -3.19 -19.61 -1.35
CA ARG A 311 -4.12 -18.99 -2.31
C ARG A 311 -5.26 -18.27 -1.58
N ALA A 312 -5.93 -18.95 -0.64
CA ALA A 312 -7.03 -18.41 0.13
C ALA A 312 -6.62 -17.19 0.97
N ALA A 313 -5.45 -17.26 1.63
CA ALA A 313 -4.91 -16.13 2.38
C ALA A 313 -4.64 -14.90 1.51
N VAL A 314 -4.14 -15.11 0.28
CA VAL A 314 -3.92 -14.03 -0.70
C VAL A 314 -5.24 -13.51 -1.28
N GLU A 315 -6.18 -14.39 -1.57
CA GLU A 315 -7.52 -14.06 -2.06
C GLU A 315 -8.28 -13.20 -1.04
N GLU A 316 -8.15 -13.49 0.25
CA GLU A 316 -8.71 -12.69 1.34
C GLU A 316 -8.18 -11.24 1.32
N VAL A 317 -6.88 -11.05 1.10
CA VAL A 317 -6.29 -9.70 0.97
C VAL A 317 -6.91 -8.94 -0.19
N PHE A 318 -7.05 -9.57 -1.36
CA PHE A 318 -7.62 -8.90 -2.54
C PHE A 318 -9.14 -8.71 -2.45
N ALA A 319 -9.87 -9.61 -1.79
CA ALA A 319 -11.31 -9.50 -1.58
C ALA A 319 -11.66 -8.30 -0.67
N GLY A 320 -10.80 -8.01 0.31
CA GLY A 320 -10.93 -6.82 1.15
C GLY A 320 -10.80 -5.49 0.40
N LEU A 321 -10.30 -5.47 -0.85
CA LEU A 321 -10.15 -4.24 -1.64
C LEU A 321 -11.45 -3.74 -2.28
N GLY A 322 -12.35 -4.66 -2.64
CA GLY A 322 -13.55 -4.35 -3.44
C GLY A 322 -14.63 -3.56 -2.69
N HIS A 323 -14.43 -3.29 -1.41
CA HIS A 323 -15.44 -2.72 -0.54
C HIS A 323 -14.97 -1.41 0.11
N ALA A 324 -13.78 -0.90 -0.26
CA ALA A 324 -13.11 0.21 0.39
C ALA A 324 -13.92 1.51 0.21
N GLY A 325 -14.70 1.86 1.22
CA GLY A 325 -15.58 3.03 1.14
C GLY A 325 -14.83 4.36 1.32
N VAL A 326 -15.33 5.36 0.60
CA VAL A 326 -14.83 6.74 0.55
C VAL A 326 -14.65 7.29 1.96
N VAL A 327 -13.48 7.85 2.23
CA VAL A 327 -13.27 8.80 3.34
C VAL A 327 -13.38 10.17 2.72
N ASP A 328 -14.30 11.01 3.18
CA ASP A 328 -14.28 12.42 2.82
C ASP A 328 -12.96 13.01 3.29
N ALA A 329 -12.05 13.24 2.34
CA ALA A 329 -10.85 14.01 2.59
C ALA A 329 -11.27 15.48 2.67
N ASP A 330 -11.75 15.91 3.85
CA ASP A 330 -12.14 17.30 4.14
C ASP A 330 -10.98 18.31 4.04
N GLY A 331 -9.80 17.90 3.58
CA GLY A 331 -8.68 18.77 3.26
C GLY A 331 -8.54 18.95 1.75
N ALA A 332 -9.05 20.06 1.20
CA ALA A 332 -8.52 20.59 -0.05
C ALA A 332 -7.03 20.92 0.18
N GLY A 333 -6.14 19.96 -0.07
CA GLY A 333 -4.70 20.16 0.08
C GLY A 333 -4.24 21.40 -0.69
N ASP A 334 -3.16 22.04 -0.22
CA ASP A 334 -2.67 23.27 -0.85
C ASP A 334 -2.33 23.01 -2.32
N PRO A 335 -3.06 23.60 -3.29
CA PRO A 335 -2.86 23.32 -4.71
C PRO A 335 -1.47 23.75 -5.20
N ARG A 336 -0.78 24.62 -4.46
CA ARG A 336 0.60 25.02 -4.74
C ARG A 336 1.58 23.87 -4.58
N LEU A 337 1.26 22.82 -3.83
CA LEU A 337 2.12 21.64 -3.63
C LEU A 337 2.24 20.80 -4.91
N ALA A 338 1.20 20.76 -5.74
CA ALA A 338 1.17 19.92 -6.94
C ALA A 338 2.30 20.23 -7.93
N ARG A 339 2.64 21.51 -8.13
CA ARG A 339 3.75 21.92 -9.03
C ARG A 339 5.14 21.47 -8.53
N HIS A 340 5.24 21.08 -7.27
CA HIS A 340 6.44 20.50 -6.67
C HIS A 340 6.33 18.98 -6.57
N GLY A 341 5.47 18.36 -7.38
CA GLY A 341 5.29 16.91 -7.42
C GLY A 341 4.60 16.35 -6.19
N ARG A 342 3.75 17.11 -5.50
CA ARG A 342 3.02 16.62 -4.31
C ARG A 342 1.52 16.60 -4.58
N LEU A 343 0.97 15.41 -4.73
CA LEU A 343 -0.48 15.22 -4.90
C LEU A 343 -1.18 15.27 -3.53
N ALA A 344 -2.39 15.81 -3.51
CA ALA A 344 -3.22 15.86 -2.31
C ALA A 344 -4.70 15.87 -2.71
N GLY A 345 -5.58 15.58 -1.75
CA GLY A 345 -7.03 15.61 -1.93
C GLY A 345 -7.50 14.77 -3.12
N ALA A 346 -8.39 15.32 -3.94
CA ALA A 346 -8.99 14.61 -5.06
C ALA A 346 -7.98 14.03 -6.07
N ALA A 347 -6.86 14.74 -6.33
CA ALA A 347 -5.88 14.27 -7.31
C ALA A 347 -5.14 13.00 -6.84
N LEU A 348 -4.88 12.91 -5.54
CA LEU A 348 -4.28 11.73 -4.92
C LEU A 348 -5.25 10.54 -4.94
N VAL A 349 -6.51 10.80 -4.55
CA VAL A 349 -7.59 9.80 -4.58
C VAL A 349 -7.77 9.22 -5.98
N GLU A 350 -7.81 10.09 -7.00
CA GLU A 350 -8.00 9.69 -8.39
C GLU A 350 -6.80 8.86 -8.91
N ALA A 351 -5.58 9.23 -8.52
CA ALA A 351 -4.37 8.52 -8.92
C ALA A 351 -4.30 7.12 -8.29
N THR A 352 -4.65 6.99 -7.00
CA THR A 352 -4.73 5.70 -6.31
C THR A 352 -5.85 4.84 -6.89
N ALA A 353 -7.02 5.42 -7.19
CA ALA A 353 -8.12 4.71 -7.86
C ALA A 353 -7.66 4.11 -9.20
N ARG A 354 -6.93 4.88 -10.01
CA ARG A 354 -6.34 4.38 -11.26
C ARG A 354 -5.33 3.27 -11.07
N ALA A 355 -4.46 3.35 -10.05
CA ALA A 355 -3.53 2.26 -9.74
C ALA A 355 -4.30 0.95 -9.46
N MET A 356 -5.42 1.06 -8.75
CA MET A 356 -6.22 -0.08 -8.34
C MET A 356 -7.03 -0.67 -9.48
N GLU A 357 -7.74 0.17 -10.23
CA GLU A 357 -8.62 -0.26 -11.33
C GLU A 357 -7.84 -0.70 -12.57
N GLU A 358 -6.75 0.00 -12.90
CA GLU A 358 -6.00 -0.26 -14.14
C GLU A 358 -4.87 -1.27 -13.97
N VAL A 359 -4.39 -1.51 -12.73
CA VAL A 359 -3.20 -2.35 -12.48
C VAL A 359 -3.47 -3.46 -11.46
N VAL A 360 -3.75 -3.11 -10.19
CA VAL A 360 -3.83 -4.10 -9.09
C VAL A 360 -4.97 -5.09 -9.28
N GLY A 361 -6.20 -4.61 -9.49
CA GLY A 361 -7.38 -5.47 -9.65
C GLY A 361 -7.25 -6.45 -10.82
N PRO A 362 -6.91 -5.98 -12.03
CA PRO A 362 -6.63 -6.86 -13.16
C PRO A 362 -5.51 -7.89 -12.88
N ALA A 363 -4.41 -7.48 -12.26
CA ALA A 363 -3.28 -8.37 -11.96
C ALA A 363 -3.66 -9.44 -10.93
N ALA A 364 -4.37 -9.06 -9.86
CA ALA A 364 -4.93 -9.97 -8.87
C ALA A 364 -5.85 -11.02 -9.53
N GLY A 365 -6.73 -10.58 -10.43
CA GLY A 365 -7.59 -11.47 -11.18
C GLY A 365 -6.81 -12.50 -12.00
N VAL A 366 -5.74 -12.08 -12.70
CA VAL A 366 -4.90 -13.01 -13.48
C VAL A 366 -4.17 -14.00 -12.57
N LEU A 367 -3.58 -13.51 -11.47
CA LEU A 367 -2.87 -14.33 -10.48
C LEU A 367 -3.76 -15.44 -9.92
N LEU A 368 -4.95 -15.08 -9.42
CA LEU A 368 -5.85 -16.02 -8.73
C LEU A 368 -6.49 -17.03 -9.71
N ARG A 369 -6.74 -16.66 -10.96
CA ARG A 369 -7.22 -17.58 -12.00
C ARG A 369 -6.15 -18.57 -12.45
N SER A 370 -4.91 -18.10 -12.65
CA SER A 370 -3.81 -18.94 -13.14
C SER A 370 -3.38 -19.99 -12.12
N ALA A 371 -3.66 -19.74 -10.84
CA ALA A 371 -3.40 -20.64 -9.71
C ALA A 371 -4.53 -21.64 -9.41
N ALA A 372 -5.60 -21.70 -10.20
CA ALA A 372 -6.69 -22.65 -9.97
C ALA A 372 -6.22 -24.12 -10.08
N PRO A 373 -6.79 -25.05 -9.28
CA PRO A 373 -6.40 -26.47 -9.29
C PRO A 373 -6.52 -27.09 -10.70
N GLY A 374 -5.38 -27.39 -11.33
CA GLY A 374 -5.31 -28.01 -12.66
C GLY A 374 -4.30 -27.41 -13.63
N SER A 375 -3.74 -26.22 -13.37
CA SER A 375 -2.71 -25.62 -14.23
C SER A 375 -1.34 -26.27 -14.01
N ARG A 376 -0.89 -27.08 -14.97
CA ARG A 376 0.46 -27.69 -14.95
C ARG A 376 1.49 -26.70 -15.51
N GLY A 377 2.25 -26.04 -14.64
CA GLY A 377 3.43 -25.25 -15.01
C GLY A 377 4.71 -26.10 -15.13
N PRO A 378 5.76 -25.64 -15.86
CA PRO A 378 6.92 -26.46 -16.23
C PRO A 378 8.00 -26.61 -15.14
N TRP A 379 7.87 -25.97 -13.98
CA TRP A 379 8.89 -26.01 -12.93
C TRP A 379 8.60 -27.09 -11.90
N ARG A 380 9.15 -28.30 -12.12
CA ARG A 380 9.30 -29.32 -11.06
C ARG A 380 10.62 -29.08 -10.34
N ALA A 381 10.60 -28.39 -9.21
CA ALA A 381 11.63 -28.55 -8.21
C ALA A 381 11.20 -29.69 -7.25
N PRO A 382 12.10 -30.58 -6.81
CA PRO A 382 11.76 -31.59 -5.82
C PRO A 382 11.49 -30.91 -4.48
N LEU A 383 10.38 -31.26 -3.84
CA LEU A 383 10.15 -30.95 -2.42
C LEU A 383 11.28 -31.61 -1.60
N PRO A 384 11.98 -30.87 -0.71
CA PRO A 384 12.85 -31.52 0.26
C PRO A 384 11.99 -32.37 1.21
N ALA A 385 12.55 -33.55 1.56
CA ALA A 385 11.93 -34.58 2.39
C ALA A 385 11.78 -34.16 3.86
#